data_AF-A0A923EG87-F1
#
_entry.id   AF-A0A923EG87-F1
#
_cell.length_a   1.000
_cell.length_b   1.000
_cell.length_c   1.000
_cell.angle_alpha   90.00
_cell.angle_beta   90.00
_cell.angle_gamma   90.00
#
_symmetry.space_group_name_H-M   'P 1'
#
loop_
_entity.id
_entity.type
_entity.pdbx_description
1 polymer ?
#
loop_
_entity_poly.entity_id
_entity_poly.type
_entity_poly.pdbx_seq_one_letter_code
_entity_poly.pdbx_strand_id
1 'polypeptide(L)'
;MNVRILAFTAMLVMLWGVAATVGAADQATGKDSTSQALSAVAASEKPGAVLPELKYEFDPVVDGTQVIHDFTIKNTGNGPLAITKVKTG
;
A
#
# COMPACT_ATOMS: atom_id res chain seq x y z
N MET A 1 -43.02 -49.40 23.26
CA MET A 1 -44.12 -49.62 22.30
C MET A 1 -43.99 -48.55 21.21
N ASN A 2 -43.02 -48.66 20.30
CA ASN A 2 -42.96 -49.50 19.09
C ASN A 2 -43.72 -48.86 17.92
N VAL A 3 -43.08 -48.02 17.10
CA VAL A 3 -43.28 -47.98 15.63
C VAL A 3 -41.99 -47.42 14.97
N ARG A 4 -41.00 -48.28 14.80
CA ARG A 4 -40.20 -48.25 13.58
C ARG A 4 -41.08 -48.92 12.52
N ILE A 5 -41.00 -48.48 11.26
CA ILE A 5 -41.72 -49.04 10.10
C ILE A 5 -43.09 -48.38 9.86
N LEU A 6 -43.08 -47.21 9.24
CA LEU A 6 -43.92 -47.01 8.07
C LEU A 6 -43.15 -46.16 7.04
N ALA A 7 -42.64 -46.85 6.03
CA ALA A 7 -42.40 -46.36 4.68
C ALA A 7 -41.42 -45.17 4.52
N PHE A 8 -40.11 -45.37 4.39
CA PHE A 8 -39.48 -45.68 3.09
C PHE A 8 -40.44 -45.69 1.89
N THR A 9 -40.08 -44.93 0.86
CA THR A 9 -40.69 -44.92 -0.48
C THR A 9 -42.06 -44.27 -0.60
N ALA A 10 -42.06 -42.95 -0.67
CA ALA A 10 -42.72 -42.29 -1.79
C ALA A 10 -41.99 -40.97 -2.06
N MET A 11 -41.43 -40.83 -3.27
CA MET A 11 -41.12 -39.54 -3.89
C MET A 11 -39.88 -38.84 -3.30
N LEU A 12 -38.66 -39.33 -3.56
CA LEU A 12 -37.97 -39.07 -4.82
C LEU A 12 -38.47 -37.81 -5.53
N VAL A 13 -37.65 -36.75 -5.44
CA VAL A 13 -37.56 -35.66 -6.41
C VAL A 13 -38.89 -34.99 -6.74
N MET A 14 -39.22 -33.96 -5.96
CA MET A 14 -39.88 -32.80 -6.55
C MET A 14 -39.35 -31.51 -5.94
N LEU A 15 -38.92 -30.66 -6.87
CA LEU A 15 -38.81 -29.22 -6.77
C LEU A 15 -37.60 -28.65 -5.99
N TRP A 16 -36.55 -28.40 -6.78
CA TRP A 16 -35.96 -27.06 -6.84
C TRP A 16 -36.98 -25.96 -6.51
N GLY A 17 -36.62 -25.03 -5.62
CA GLY A 17 -37.37 -23.77 -5.55
C GLY A 17 -37.20 -22.91 -4.32
N VAL A 18 -36.04 -22.25 -4.20
CA VAL A 18 -35.93 -20.82 -3.88
C VAL A 18 -36.09 -20.32 -2.42
N ALA A 19 -35.08 -19.52 -2.05
CA ALA A 19 -35.05 -18.31 -1.20
C ALA A 19 -34.79 -18.41 0.32
N ALA A 20 -33.57 -17.96 0.64
CA ALA A 20 -33.24 -16.96 1.65
C ALA A 20 -33.50 -17.30 3.13
N THR A 21 -32.52 -17.93 3.77
CA THR A 21 -32.30 -17.78 5.21
C THR A 21 -31.38 -16.58 5.45
N VAL A 22 -31.97 -15.50 5.97
CA VAL A 22 -31.25 -14.38 6.57
C VAL A 22 -30.99 -14.68 8.05
N GLY A 23 -29.76 -14.43 8.50
CA GLY A 23 -29.35 -14.30 9.91
C GLY A 23 -28.71 -15.58 10.49
N ALA A 24 -27.60 -15.55 11.24
CA ALA A 24 -26.79 -14.47 11.77
C ALA A 24 -25.43 -15.03 12.24
N ALA A 25 -24.45 -14.12 12.37
CA ALA A 25 -23.30 -14.18 13.29
C ALA A 25 -22.28 -15.33 13.12
N ASP A 26 -21.20 -15.04 12.39
CA ASP A 26 -19.88 -14.76 12.99
C ASP A 26 -18.90 -14.39 11.87
N GLN A 27 -18.81 -13.10 11.56
CA GLN A 27 -17.62 -12.59 10.88
C GLN A 27 -16.66 -12.12 11.98
N ALA A 28 -15.77 -13.02 12.40
CA ALA A 28 -14.53 -12.67 13.04
C ALA A 28 -13.57 -12.08 12.00
N THR A 29 -13.87 -10.86 11.54
CA THR A 29 -12.95 -9.97 10.84
C THR A 29 -11.96 -9.42 11.87
N GLY A 30 -10.87 -10.15 12.08
CA GLY A 30 -9.83 -9.80 13.06
C GLY A 30 -8.41 -9.83 12.49
N LYS A 31 -8.20 -9.49 11.21
CA LYS A 31 -6.86 -9.56 10.60
C LYS A 31 -6.41 -8.37 9.76
N ASP A 32 -7.20 -7.32 9.64
CA ASP A 32 -6.86 -6.19 8.76
C ASP A 32 -6.54 -4.87 9.50
N SER A 33 -6.92 -4.75 10.78
CA SER A 33 -6.72 -3.50 11.53
C SER A 33 -5.27 -3.23 11.96
N THR A 34 -4.41 -4.27 11.98
CA THR A 34 -2.96 -4.08 12.22
C THR A 34 -2.23 -3.71 10.93
N SER A 35 -2.69 -4.23 9.78
CA SER A 35 -2.05 -4.00 8.47
C SER A 35 -2.34 -2.60 7.90
N GLN A 36 -3.51 -2.05 8.20
CA GLN A 36 -3.88 -0.69 7.78
C GLN A 36 -3.21 0.41 8.61
N ALA A 37 -2.93 0.17 9.90
CA ALA A 37 -2.20 1.11 10.76
C ALA A 37 -0.70 1.18 10.41
N LEU A 38 -0.07 0.03 10.10
CA LEU A 38 1.31 -0.03 9.62
C LEU A 38 1.49 0.65 8.25
N SER A 39 0.47 0.55 7.38
CA SER A 39 0.47 1.19 6.06
C SER A 39 0.32 2.71 6.13
N ALA A 40 -0.39 3.23 7.13
CA ALA A 40 -0.52 4.68 7.35
C ALA A 40 0.75 5.31 7.96
N VAL A 41 1.44 4.59 8.86
CA VAL A 41 2.75 5.03 9.41
C VAL A 41 3.87 4.92 8.36
N ALA A 42 3.84 3.91 7.49
CA ALA A 42 4.77 3.85 6.36
C ALA A 42 4.50 4.94 5.30
N ALA A 43 3.25 5.41 5.19
CA ALA A 43 2.89 6.50 4.29
C ALA A 43 3.28 7.90 4.81
N SER A 44 3.53 8.07 6.12
CA SER A 44 3.94 9.34 6.74
C SER A 44 5.45 9.59 6.70
N GLU A 45 6.26 8.54 6.54
CA GLU A 45 7.73 8.62 6.49
C GLU A 45 8.25 8.71 5.05
N LYS A 46 7.73 9.65 4.26
CA LYS A 46 8.25 9.91 2.91
C LYS A 46 9.49 10.80 2.98
N PRO A 47 10.58 10.51 2.25
CA PRO A 47 11.69 11.44 2.13
C PRO A 47 11.29 12.67 1.33
N GLY A 48 11.93 13.81 1.61
CA GLY A 48 11.67 15.07 0.92
C GLY A 48 12.99 15.69 0.48
N ALA A 49 13.36 15.57 -0.78
CA ALA A 49 14.59 16.17 -1.29
C ALA A 49 14.33 17.63 -1.72
N VAL A 50 14.98 18.58 -1.04
CA VAL A 50 14.93 20.00 -1.39
C VAL A 50 16.34 20.49 -1.71
N LEU A 51 16.47 21.12 -2.88
CA LEU A 51 17.69 21.80 -3.31
C LEU A 51 17.55 23.30 -3.01
N PRO A 52 18.33 23.87 -2.07
CA PRO A 52 18.22 25.29 -1.71
C PRO A 52 18.59 26.22 -2.88
N GLU A 53 19.52 25.79 -3.72
CA GLU A 53 20.04 26.54 -4.87
C GLU A 53 19.69 25.81 -6.16
N LEU A 54 18.62 26.24 -6.84
CA LEU A 54 18.12 25.60 -8.06
C LEU A 54 18.93 25.95 -9.31
N LYS A 55 19.73 27.01 -9.23
CA LYS A 55 20.51 27.54 -10.34
C LYS A 55 21.84 28.07 -9.81
N TYR A 56 22.90 27.70 -10.51
CA TYR A 56 24.22 28.27 -10.33
C TYR A 56 24.72 28.75 -11.69
N GLU A 57 25.27 29.96 -11.73
CA GLU A 57 25.91 30.51 -12.92
C GLU A 57 27.42 30.49 -12.68
N PHE A 58 28.15 29.86 -13.60
CA PHE A 58 29.60 29.90 -13.57
C PHE A 58 30.08 31.23 -14.12
N ASP A 59 31.00 31.86 -13.41
CA ASP A 59 31.67 33.07 -13.89
C ASP A 59 32.48 32.78 -15.16
N PRO A 60 32.81 33.81 -15.96
CA PRO A 60 33.70 33.66 -17.11
C PRO A 60 35.03 33.02 -16.69
N VAL A 61 35.33 31.86 -17.27
CA VAL A 61 36.58 31.14 -17.01
C VAL A 61 37.43 31.05 -18.27
N VAL A 62 38.74 30.98 -18.06
CA VAL A 62 39.70 30.82 -19.16
C VAL A 62 39.69 29.38 -19.65
N ASP A 63 39.84 29.20 -20.95
CA ASP A 63 39.91 27.88 -21.58
C ASP A 63 40.96 26.97 -20.91
N GLY A 64 40.58 25.71 -20.70
CA GLY A 64 41.41 24.71 -20.04
C GLY A 64 41.34 24.72 -18.50
N THR A 65 40.58 25.64 -17.89
CA THR A 65 40.40 25.69 -16.44
C THR A 65 39.30 24.72 -15.99
N GLN A 66 39.61 23.86 -15.03
CA GLN A 66 38.59 23.02 -14.39
C GLN A 66 37.80 23.85 -13.38
N VAL A 67 36.47 23.84 -13.52
CA VAL A 67 35.55 24.52 -12.60
C VAL A 67 34.72 23.47 -11.88
N ILE A 68 34.71 23.54 -10.55
CA ILE A 68 33.96 22.62 -9.68
C ILE A 68 32.98 23.47 -8.87
N HIS A 69 31.73 23.02 -8.80
CA HIS A 69 30.72 23.62 -7.94
C HIS A 69 30.00 22.52 -7.15
N ASP A 70 30.01 22.67 -5.83
CA ASP A 70 29.34 21.78 -4.91
C ASP A 70 27.94 22.30 -4.62
N PHE A 71 26.97 21.39 -4.52
CA PHE A 71 25.60 21.73 -4.15
C PHE A 71 25.14 20.87 -2.97
N THR A 72 24.19 21.40 -2.19
CA THR A 72 23.67 20.73 -0.99
C THR A 72 22.23 20.30 -1.22
N ILE A 73 21.90 19.03 -0.96
CA ILE A 73 20.51 18.55 -0.90
C ILE A 73 20.12 18.37 0.56
N LYS A 74 18.96 18.90 0.95
CA LYS A 74 18.40 18.74 2.29
C LYS A 74 17.25 17.72 2.25
N ASN A 75 17.27 16.78 3.18
CA ASN A 75 16.11 15.94 3.44
C ASN A 75 15.16 16.65 4.41
N THR A 76 14.03 17.12 3.92
CA THR A 76 12.96 17.79 4.69
C THR A 76 11.78 16.86 4.97
N GLY A 77 11.84 15.60 4.51
CA GLY A 77 10.85 14.58 4.82
C GLY A 77 11.22 13.77 6.06
N ASN A 78 10.29 12.97 6.54
CA ASN A 78 10.50 12.13 7.72
C ASN A 78 11.14 10.77 7.35
N GLY A 79 11.07 10.38 6.07
CA GLY A 79 11.72 9.18 5.55
C GLY A 79 13.21 9.33 5.24
N PRO A 80 13.97 8.22 5.17
CA PRO A 80 15.38 8.24 4.76
C PRO A 80 15.52 8.64 3.27
N LEU A 81 16.41 9.61 3.00
CA LEU A 81 16.71 10.05 1.64
C LEU A 81 17.90 9.28 1.06
N ALA A 82 17.66 8.46 0.04
CA ALA A 82 18.69 7.77 -0.72
C ALA A 82 18.88 8.43 -2.09
N ILE A 83 20.09 8.91 -2.38
CA ILE A 83 20.44 9.51 -3.68
C ILE A 83 21.07 8.42 -4.54
N THR A 84 20.42 8.05 -5.65
CA THR A 84 20.87 6.94 -6.52
C THR A 84 21.50 7.41 -7.82
N LYS A 85 21.06 8.57 -8.33
CA LYS A 85 21.58 9.15 -9.58
C LYS A 85 21.44 10.66 -9.55
N VAL A 86 22.47 11.33 -10.05
CA VAL A 86 22.48 12.77 -10.28
C VAL A 86 22.61 13.00 -11.78
N LYS A 87 21.85 13.95 -12.31
CA LYS A 87 21.97 14.43 -13.69
C LYS A 87 22.09 15.94 -13.65
N THR A 88 23.16 16.47 -14.21
CA THR A 88 23.32 17.89 -14.48
C THR A 88 22.76 18.19 -15.88
N GLY A 89 22.17 19.37 -16.04
CA GLY A 89 21.63 19.84 -17.33
C GLY A 89 22.71 20.35 -18.26
#